data_AF-H2ZYZ6-F1
#
_entry.id   AF-H2ZYZ6-F1
#
_cell.length_a   1.000
_cell.length_b   1.000
_cell.length_c   1.000
_cell.angle_alpha   90.00
_cell.angle_beta   90.00
_cell.angle_gamma   90.00
#
_symmetry.space_group_name_H-M   'P 1'
#
loop_
_entity.id
_entity.type
_entity.pdbx_description
1 polymer ?
#
loop_
_entity_poly.entity_id
_entity_poly.type
_entity_poly.pdbx_seq_one_letter_code
_entity_poly.pdbx_strand_id
1 'polypeptide(L)'
;SDSASVMIGKNNSVLSWIKQQSNSVYSLPCVFHISHLAAKDAVKAIPKPVEDLLVDIFYYFTGSAKQYQQWCDADELQLIKHGGTRWLSLCQAVAGYNNQWEPLKAYFGSSSQIEHPGRVQRINTYMQDEEMHLYFLFLEHGLDDLITYNMFFQAEDSRVVYLWEESVKLLKTLLNQFVKSDVLSGTSDVTMVNFQDLTNQKENKKLSIGIKAKLFIAANTDIDNSTLNKFYGGVRMIYSAAVQKLLKRLPIADKTLQALGLLHPPKKLEYDPGVTKLDEW
;
A
#
# COMPACT_ATOMS: atom_id res chain seq x y z
N SER A 1 16.26 2.21 12.40
CA SER A 1 15.29 2.70 13.41
C SER A 1 14.12 3.36 12.74
N ASP A 2 12.98 3.47 13.40
CA ASP A 2 11.95 4.45 13.04
C ASP A 2 12.59 5.84 12.88
N SER A 3 12.06 6.66 11.97
CA SER A 3 12.69 7.94 11.62
C SER A 3 12.44 9.05 12.67
N ALA A 4 12.17 8.67 13.92
CA ALA A 4 11.91 9.58 15.02
C ALA A 4 13.15 10.42 15.35
N SER A 5 12.95 11.68 15.71
CA SER A 5 14.04 12.61 16.05
C SER A 5 14.89 12.11 17.22
N VAL A 6 14.27 11.44 18.20
CA VAL A 6 14.97 10.84 19.35
C VAL A 6 15.91 9.71 18.92
N MET A 7 15.60 9.00 17.84
CA MET A 7 16.41 7.88 17.36
C MET A 7 17.46 8.29 16.33
N ILE A 8 17.09 9.12 15.35
CA ILE A 8 17.93 9.46 14.19
C ILE A 8 18.18 10.97 14.00
N GLY A 9 17.71 11.80 14.93
CA GLY A 9 17.87 13.26 14.85
C GLY A 9 19.34 13.69 14.87
N LYS A 10 19.61 14.89 14.37
CA LYS A 10 21.00 15.40 14.29
C LYS A 10 21.63 15.65 15.65
N ASN A 11 20.82 16.07 16.63
CA ASN A 11 21.26 16.47 17.95
C ASN A 11 20.57 15.60 19.01
N ASN A 12 21.32 15.17 20.02
CA ASN A 12 20.80 14.43 21.19
C ASN A 12 19.92 13.22 20.82
N SER A 13 20.30 12.48 19.77
CA SER A 13 19.63 11.25 19.36
C SER A 13 20.48 10.03 19.65
N VAL A 14 19.85 8.85 19.71
CA VAL A 14 20.59 7.58 19.85
C VAL A 14 21.68 7.46 18.77
N LEU A 15 21.36 7.79 17.52
CA LEU A 15 22.34 7.77 16.43
C LEU A 15 23.49 8.77 16.64
N SER A 16 23.22 9.99 17.12
CA SER A 16 24.27 10.98 17.34
C SER A 16 25.22 10.54 18.46
N TRP A 17 24.70 9.88 19.50
CA TRP A 17 25.50 9.32 20.59
C TRP A 17 26.33 8.11 20.14
N ILE A 18 25.75 7.20 19.35
CA ILE A 18 26.47 6.06 18.78
C ILE A 18 27.61 6.55 17.87
N LYS A 19 27.36 7.56 17.03
CA LYS A 19 28.40 8.12 16.14
C LYS A 19 29.54 8.78 16.90
N GLN A 20 29.30 9.37 18.07
CA GLN A 20 30.38 9.89 18.93
C GLN A 20 31.33 8.78 19.40
N GLN A 21 30.82 7.56 19.60
CA GLN A 21 31.65 6.41 19.98
C GLN A 21 32.27 5.71 18.76
N SER A 22 31.56 5.69 17.63
CA SER A 22 32.02 5.04 16.40
C SER A 22 31.47 5.73 15.15
N ASN A 23 32.35 6.44 14.44
CA ASN A 23 32.01 7.11 13.18
C ASN A 23 31.75 6.14 12.01
N SER A 24 32.11 4.86 12.14
CA SER A 24 31.87 3.84 11.11
C SER A 24 30.44 3.30 11.08
N VAL A 25 29.57 3.72 12.01
CA VAL A 25 28.19 3.26 12.06
C VAL A 25 27.37 3.84 10.90
N TYR A 26 26.87 2.92 10.07
CA TYR A 26 26.00 3.23 8.96
C TYR A 26 24.53 3.15 9.39
N SER A 27 23.75 4.20 9.11
CA SER A 27 22.35 4.30 9.53
C SER A 27 21.42 4.09 8.36
N LEU A 28 20.57 3.07 8.46
CA LEU A 28 19.57 2.74 7.46
C LEU A 28 18.19 3.30 7.83
N PRO A 29 17.43 3.83 6.86
CA PRO A 29 16.04 4.16 7.09
C PRO A 29 15.23 2.87 7.30
N CYS A 30 14.23 2.94 8.17
CA CYS A 30 13.34 1.81 8.40
C CYS A 30 12.40 1.61 7.21
N VAL A 31 12.55 0.50 6.50
CA VAL A 31 11.69 0.10 5.38
C VAL A 31 10.21 0.06 5.77
N PHE A 32 9.91 -0.45 6.97
CA PHE A 32 8.54 -0.50 7.49
C PHE A 32 7.92 0.89 7.60
N HIS A 33 8.72 1.84 8.10
CA HIS A 33 8.28 3.21 8.24
C HIS A 33 8.09 3.89 6.88
N ILE A 34 8.98 3.62 5.91
CA ILE A 34 8.84 4.14 4.55
C ILE A 34 7.57 3.61 3.88
N SER A 35 7.35 2.29 3.90
CA SER A 35 6.12 1.68 3.35
C SER A 35 4.87 2.21 4.04
N HIS A 36 4.90 2.38 5.36
CA HIS A 36 3.79 2.98 6.11
C HIS A 36 3.48 4.39 5.63
N LEU A 37 4.49 5.24 5.48
CA LEU A 37 4.30 6.61 5.00
C LEU A 37 3.80 6.64 3.55
N ALA A 38 4.24 5.70 2.71
CA ALA A 38 3.77 5.60 1.32
C ALA A 38 2.29 5.20 1.27
N ALA A 39 1.90 4.15 1.99
CA ALA A 39 0.51 3.72 2.10
C ALA A 39 -0.39 4.83 2.67
N LYS A 40 0.08 5.52 3.73
CA LYS A 40 -0.66 6.63 4.35
C LYS A 40 -0.92 7.77 3.36
N ASP A 41 0.10 8.21 2.63
CA ASP A 41 -0.07 9.27 1.62
C ASP A 41 -0.96 8.80 0.47
N ALA A 42 -0.86 7.54 0.07
CA ALA A 42 -1.68 6.94 -0.98
C ALA A 42 -3.17 6.94 -0.60
N VAL A 43 -3.50 6.49 0.62
CA VAL A 43 -4.88 6.45 1.13
C VAL A 43 -5.43 7.86 1.36
N LYS A 44 -4.60 8.79 1.84
CA LYS A 44 -4.98 10.21 1.98
C LYS A 44 -5.28 10.88 0.63
N ALA A 45 -4.78 10.35 -0.47
CA ALA A 45 -5.04 10.88 -1.82
C ALA A 45 -6.41 10.47 -2.37
N ILE A 46 -7.15 9.58 -1.69
CA ILE A 46 -8.50 9.18 -2.10
C ILE A 46 -9.47 10.35 -1.88
N PRO A 47 -10.30 10.72 -2.88
CA PRO A 47 -11.29 11.79 -2.75
C PRO A 47 -12.53 11.40 -1.92
N LYS A 48 -12.44 10.31 -1.15
CA LYS A 48 -13.51 9.75 -0.31
C LYS A 48 -12.95 9.41 1.07
N PRO A 49 -13.76 9.52 2.14
CA PRO A 49 -13.31 9.28 3.50
C PRO A 49 -13.31 7.78 3.86
N VAL A 50 -12.45 7.00 3.19
CA VAL A 50 -12.35 5.53 3.39
C VAL A 50 -11.97 5.16 4.82
N GLU A 51 -10.99 5.86 5.41
CA GLU A 51 -10.58 5.61 6.79
C GLU A 51 -11.71 5.95 7.78
N ASP A 52 -12.46 7.03 7.54
CA ASP A 52 -13.55 7.42 8.44
C ASP A 52 -14.71 6.41 8.39
N LEU A 53 -15.01 5.84 7.22
CA LEU A 53 -16.03 4.78 7.11
C LEU A 53 -15.65 3.54 7.92
N LEU A 54 -14.39 3.09 7.82
CA LEU A 54 -13.87 1.98 8.62
C LEU A 54 -13.99 2.27 10.13
N VAL A 55 -13.65 3.49 10.54
CA VAL A 55 -13.71 3.91 11.94
C VAL A 55 -15.16 3.98 12.43
N ASP A 56 -16.06 4.57 11.64
CA ASP A 56 -17.47 4.73 11.99
C ASP A 56 -18.17 3.38 12.14
N ILE A 57 -17.96 2.46 11.20
CA ILE A 57 -18.54 1.12 11.26
C ILE A 57 -18.00 0.34 12.47
N PHE A 58 -16.68 0.37 12.70
CA PHE A 58 -16.08 -0.30 13.86
C PHE A 58 -16.71 0.20 15.16
N TYR A 59 -16.79 1.51 15.36
CA TYR A 59 -17.37 2.07 16.59
C TYR A 59 -18.88 1.89 16.68
N TYR A 60 -19.61 1.79 15.57
CA TYR A 60 -21.01 1.40 15.61
C TYR A 60 -21.17 -0.01 16.23
N PHE A 61 -20.39 -0.98 15.76
CA PHE A 61 -20.51 -2.35 16.25
C PHE A 61 -19.96 -2.58 17.65
N THR A 62 -19.14 -1.67 18.19
CA THR A 62 -18.79 -1.74 19.63
C THR A 62 -20.02 -1.70 20.54
N GLY A 63 -21.12 -1.07 20.12
CA GLY A 63 -22.40 -1.05 20.84
C GLY A 63 -23.48 -1.97 20.25
N SER A 64 -23.42 -2.25 18.95
CA SER A 64 -24.53 -2.88 18.21
C SER A 64 -24.17 -4.23 17.56
N ALA A 65 -23.04 -4.86 17.89
CA ALA A 65 -22.63 -6.14 17.29
C ALA A 65 -23.69 -7.24 17.41
N LYS A 66 -24.36 -7.35 18.56
CA LYS A 66 -25.41 -8.36 18.78
C LYS A 66 -26.63 -8.17 17.89
N GLN A 67 -27.03 -6.92 17.66
CA GLN A 67 -28.17 -6.59 16.79
C GLN A 67 -27.91 -7.04 15.36
N TYR A 68 -26.68 -6.84 14.87
CA TYR A 68 -26.28 -7.28 13.55
C TYR A 68 -26.18 -8.80 13.42
N GLN A 69 -25.60 -9.48 14.41
CA GLN A 69 -25.53 -10.95 14.43
C GLN A 69 -26.92 -11.58 14.39
N GLN A 70 -27.87 -11.03 15.17
CA GLN A 70 -29.27 -11.46 15.14
C GLN A 70 -29.95 -11.17 13.80
N TRP A 71 -29.56 -10.08 13.13
CA TRP A 71 -30.13 -9.70 11.84
C TRP A 71 -29.62 -10.57 10.68
N CYS A 72 -28.32 -10.90 10.69
CA CYS A 72 -27.68 -11.71 9.64
C CYS A 72 -27.79 -13.23 9.85
N ASP A 73 -28.25 -13.70 11.03
CA ASP A 73 -28.13 -15.10 11.46
C ASP A 73 -26.71 -15.67 11.22
N ALA A 74 -25.71 -14.89 11.62
CA ALA A 74 -24.31 -15.14 11.32
C ALA A 74 -23.44 -15.22 12.59
N ASP A 75 -22.31 -15.91 12.46
CA ASP A 75 -21.27 -15.97 13.48
C ASP A 75 -20.69 -14.58 13.81
N GLU A 76 -19.90 -14.51 14.88
CA GLU A 76 -19.37 -13.26 15.43
C GLU A 76 -18.69 -12.37 14.36
N LEU A 77 -19.18 -11.14 14.24
CA LEU A 77 -18.63 -10.11 13.36
C LEU A 77 -17.17 -9.76 13.73
N GLN A 78 -16.21 -10.28 12.96
CA GLN A 78 -14.77 -10.04 13.15
C GLN A 78 -14.29 -8.79 12.39
N LEU A 79 -14.69 -7.60 12.84
CA LEU A 79 -14.16 -6.35 12.28
C LEU A 79 -12.90 -5.90 13.00
N ILE A 80 -11.84 -5.66 12.22
CA ILE A 80 -10.58 -5.16 12.74
C ILE A 80 -10.66 -3.64 12.91
N LYS A 81 -10.31 -3.16 14.09
CA LYS A 81 -10.15 -1.73 14.34
C LYS A 81 -9.00 -1.18 13.50
N HIS A 82 -9.31 -0.31 12.55
CA HIS A 82 -8.28 0.50 11.93
C HIS A 82 -7.90 1.67 12.86
N GLY A 83 -6.61 1.77 13.21
CA GLY A 83 -6.04 2.95 13.83
C GLY A 83 -5.06 3.59 12.85
N GLY A 84 -5.22 4.89 12.56
CA GLY A 84 -4.44 5.62 11.53
C GLY A 84 -2.91 5.64 11.71
N THR A 85 -2.38 5.04 12.78
CA THR A 85 -0.94 4.86 13.02
C THR A 85 -0.39 3.52 12.49
N ARG A 86 -1.23 2.57 12.06
CA ARG A 86 -0.79 1.24 11.59
C ARG A 86 -1.46 0.85 10.28
N TRP A 87 -0.81 1.15 9.15
CA TRP A 87 -1.35 0.82 7.82
C TRP A 87 -1.52 -0.69 7.55
N LEU A 88 -0.75 -1.57 8.21
CA LEU A 88 -0.99 -3.02 8.10
C LEU A 88 -2.39 -3.41 8.60
N SER A 89 -2.88 -2.73 9.64
CA SER A 89 -4.27 -2.88 10.11
C SER A 89 -5.28 -2.39 9.08
N LEU A 90 -4.92 -1.42 8.22
CA LEU A 90 -5.79 -0.94 7.16
C LEU A 90 -6.05 -2.03 6.13
N CYS A 91 -5.00 -2.74 5.68
CA CYS A 91 -5.14 -3.78 4.66
C CYS A 91 -6.02 -4.92 5.17
N GLN A 92 -5.76 -5.37 6.41
CA GLN A 92 -6.57 -6.39 7.06
C GLN A 92 -8.02 -5.94 7.30
N ALA A 93 -8.22 -4.68 7.71
CA ALA A 93 -9.55 -4.10 7.84
C ALA A 93 -10.27 -4.07 6.48
N VAL A 94 -9.68 -3.46 5.44
CA VAL A 94 -10.29 -3.39 4.11
C VAL A 94 -10.70 -4.77 3.59
N ALA A 95 -9.85 -5.79 3.72
CA ALA A 95 -10.19 -7.14 3.32
C ALA A 95 -11.38 -7.73 4.13
N GLY A 96 -11.38 -7.55 5.46
CA GLY A 96 -12.50 -7.98 6.31
C GLY A 96 -13.81 -7.28 5.99
N TYR A 97 -13.76 -5.99 5.66
CA TYR A 97 -14.92 -5.19 5.28
C TYR A 97 -15.45 -5.56 3.90
N ASN A 98 -14.59 -5.80 2.91
CA ASN A 98 -15.01 -6.26 1.59
C ASN A 98 -15.71 -7.62 1.65
N ASN A 99 -15.24 -8.53 2.50
CA ASN A 99 -15.90 -9.82 2.71
C ASN A 99 -17.31 -9.70 3.33
N GLN A 100 -17.58 -8.58 4.02
CA GLN A 100 -18.86 -8.30 4.68
C GLN A 100 -19.64 -7.18 3.97
N TRP A 101 -19.22 -6.75 2.77
CA TRP A 101 -19.77 -5.54 2.16
C TRP A 101 -21.27 -5.62 1.93
N GLU A 102 -21.74 -6.69 1.28
CA GLU A 102 -23.17 -6.85 0.97
C GLU A 102 -24.06 -6.99 2.22
N PRO A 103 -23.71 -7.85 3.22
CA PRO A 103 -24.42 -7.87 4.50
C PRO A 103 -24.47 -6.52 5.21
N LEU A 104 -23.34 -5.79 5.27
CA LEU A 104 -23.27 -4.47 5.88
C LEU A 104 -24.14 -3.45 5.13
N LYS A 105 -24.08 -3.45 3.79
CA LYS A 105 -24.87 -2.59 2.93
C LYS A 105 -26.37 -2.83 3.13
N ALA A 106 -26.79 -4.09 3.20
CA ALA A 106 -28.18 -4.45 3.44
C ALA A 106 -28.64 -4.08 4.86
N TYR A 107 -27.81 -4.31 5.88
CA TYR A 107 -28.12 -3.94 7.26
C TYR A 107 -28.33 -2.43 7.44
N PHE A 108 -27.36 -1.62 6.99
CA PHE A 108 -27.43 -0.16 7.09
C PHE A 108 -28.48 0.46 6.14
N GLY A 109 -28.86 -0.27 5.09
CA GLY A 109 -29.97 0.07 4.19
C GLY A 109 -31.35 -0.39 4.68
N SER A 110 -31.45 -1.06 5.83
CA SER A 110 -32.76 -1.48 6.37
C SER A 110 -33.52 -0.27 6.96
N SER A 111 -34.86 -0.32 6.91
CA SER A 111 -35.72 0.77 7.42
C SER A 111 -35.41 1.14 8.88
N SER A 112 -35.11 0.14 9.71
CA SER A 112 -34.73 0.34 11.11
C SER A 112 -33.44 1.17 11.29
N GLN A 113 -32.51 1.10 10.33
CA GLN A 113 -31.24 1.82 10.40
C GLN A 113 -31.29 3.18 9.68
N ILE A 114 -32.09 3.30 8.62
CA ILE A 114 -32.23 4.55 7.86
C ILE A 114 -32.82 5.67 8.73
N GLU A 115 -33.70 5.35 9.67
CA GLU A 115 -34.31 6.34 10.58
C GLU A 115 -33.34 6.88 11.64
N HIS A 116 -32.15 6.28 11.80
CA HIS A 116 -31.17 6.74 12.77
C HIS A 116 -30.32 7.91 12.22
N PRO A 117 -30.39 9.09 12.85
CA PRO A 117 -29.63 10.24 12.39
C PRO A 117 -28.12 10.11 12.70
N GLY A 118 -27.32 10.95 12.04
CA GLY A 118 -25.91 11.11 12.37
C GLY A 118 -25.03 10.00 11.79
N ARG A 119 -24.36 9.23 12.66
CA ARG A 119 -23.36 8.24 12.23
C ARG A 119 -23.96 7.15 11.34
N VAL A 120 -25.13 6.63 11.69
CA VAL A 120 -25.77 5.52 10.96
C VAL A 120 -26.17 5.96 9.54
N GLN A 121 -26.80 7.13 9.43
CA GLN A 121 -27.11 7.73 8.13
C GLN A 121 -25.86 7.92 7.27
N ARG A 122 -24.77 8.45 7.84
CA ARG A 122 -23.50 8.62 7.13
C ARG A 122 -22.90 7.29 6.65
N ILE A 123 -22.91 6.26 7.50
CA ILE A 123 -22.47 4.91 7.12
C ILE A 123 -23.32 4.41 5.96
N ASN A 124 -24.64 4.49 6.06
CA ASN A 124 -25.54 4.05 4.99
C ASN A 124 -25.24 4.78 3.68
N THR A 125 -25.11 6.12 3.69
CA THR A 125 -24.77 6.90 2.50
C THR A 125 -23.49 6.38 1.82
N TYR A 126 -22.44 6.07 2.58
CA TYR A 126 -21.20 5.56 2.00
C TYR A 126 -21.26 4.08 1.59
N MET A 127 -22.04 3.23 2.28
CA MET A 127 -22.23 1.83 1.89
C MET A 127 -23.06 1.69 0.61
N GLN A 128 -23.94 2.65 0.31
CA GLN A 128 -24.67 2.72 -0.97
C GLN A 128 -23.86 3.38 -2.09
N ASP A 129 -22.72 4.01 -1.80
CA ASP A 129 -21.89 4.71 -2.78
C ASP A 129 -20.96 3.73 -3.51
N GLU A 130 -21.21 3.52 -4.79
CA GLU A 130 -20.43 2.62 -5.66
C GLU A 130 -18.98 3.07 -5.83
N GLU A 131 -18.72 4.38 -5.84
CA GLU A 131 -17.37 4.95 -5.89
C GLU A 131 -16.59 4.56 -4.64
N MET A 132 -17.24 4.61 -3.48
CA MET A 132 -16.65 4.18 -2.21
C MET A 132 -16.32 2.69 -2.24
N HIS A 133 -17.26 1.85 -2.68
CA HIS A 133 -17.02 0.40 -2.77
C HIS A 133 -15.85 0.08 -3.70
N LEU A 134 -15.79 0.73 -4.87
CA LEU A 134 -14.68 0.58 -5.81
C LEU A 134 -13.32 0.91 -5.18
N TYR A 135 -13.24 1.96 -4.35
CA TYR A 135 -12.00 2.27 -3.62
C TYR A 135 -11.62 1.18 -2.61
N PHE A 136 -12.58 0.62 -1.88
CA PHE A 136 -12.31 -0.49 -0.96
C PHE A 136 -11.82 -1.74 -1.70
N LEU A 137 -12.46 -2.11 -2.82
CA LEU A 137 -12.02 -3.24 -3.66
C LEU A 137 -10.64 -2.98 -4.26
N PHE A 138 -10.36 -1.74 -4.67
CA PHE A 138 -9.07 -1.34 -5.19
C PHE A 138 -7.97 -1.40 -4.13
N LEU A 139 -8.22 -0.95 -2.90
CA LEU A 139 -7.20 -0.86 -1.85
C LEU A 139 -6.61 -2.21 -1.46
N GLU A 140 -7.35 -3.31 -1.57
CA GLU A 140 -6.78 -4.65 -1.43
C GLU A 140 -5.67 -4.93 -2.45
N HIS A 141 -5.80 -4.41 -3.68
CA HIS A 141 -4.82 -4.57 -4.73
C HIS A 141 -3.74 -3.49 -4.70
N GLY A 142 -4.13 -2.22 -4.60
CA GLY A 142 -3.24 -1.07 -4.72
C GLY A 142 -2.20 -0.96 -3.59
N LEU A 143 -2.41 -1.66 -2.47
CA LEU A 143 -1.46 -1.74 -1.37
C LEU A 143 -0.60 -3.03 -1.37
N ASP A 144 -0.91 -4.01 -2.20
CA ASP A 144 -0.31 -5.34 -2.16
C ASP A 144 1.21 -5.32 -2.43
N ASP A 145 1.65 -4.48 -3.36
CA ASP A 145 3.08 -4.28 -3.65
C ASP A 145 3.85 -3.75 -2.42
N LEU A 146 3.23 -2.85 -1.64
CA LEU A 146 3.81 -2.34 -0.40
C LEU A 146 3.83 -3.42 0.69
N ILE A 147 2.81 -4.28 0.75
CA ILE A 147 2.72 -5.39 1.72
C ILE A 147 3.79 -6.42 1.41
N THR A 148 3.90 -6.83 0.15
CA THR A 148 4.89 -7.80 -0.32
C THR A 148 6.31 -7.31 -0.02
N TYR A 149 6.62 -6.04 -0.33
CA TYR A 149 7.90 -5.44 0.01
C TYR A 149 8.14 -5.43 1.53
N ASN A 150 7.12 -5.10 2.31
CA ASN A 150 7.22 -5.10 3.77
C ASN A 150 7.54 -6.49 4.31
N MET A 151 6.74 -7.50 3.94
CA MET A 151 6.90 -8.90 4.34
C MET A 151 8.27 -9.44 3.96
N PHE A 152 8.79 -9.08 2.79
CA PHE A 152 10.13 -9.49 2.38
C PHE A 152 11.20 -9.08 3.39
N PHE A 153 11.13 -7.89 3.99
CA PHE A 153 12.09 -7.41 4.99
C PHE A 153 11.73 -7.77 6.44
N GLN A 154 10.55 -8.37 6.71
CA GLN A 154 10.17 -8.87 8.05
C GLN A 154 10.80 -10.22 8.38
N ALA A 155 11.53 -10.83 7.45
CA ALA A 155 12.11 -12.14 7.68
C ALA A 155 13.13 -12.12 8.83
N GLU A 156 13.31 -13.28 9.46
CA GLU A 156 14.24 -13.44 10.58
C GLU A 156 15.71 -13.23 10.15
N ASP A 157 16.01 -13.52 8.88
CA ASP A 157 17.32 -13.31 8.29
C ASP A 157 17.55 -11.87 7.82
N SER A 158 18.79 -11.39 7.92
CA SER A 158 19.14 -10.05 7.44
C SER A 158 19.13 -9.99 5.92
N ARG A 159 18.20 -9.20 5.38
CA ARG A 159 18.03 -8.98 3.93
C ARG A 159 18.54 -7.64 3.44
N VAL A 160 19.38 -6.97 4.22
CA VAL A 160 19.90 -5.62 3.90
C VAL A 160 20.58 -5.53 2.54
N VAL A 161 21.24 -6.60 2.10
CA VAL A 161 21.91 -6.69 0.79
C VAL A 161 20.94 -6.60 -0.40
N TYR A 162 19.65 -6.92 -0.19
CA TYR A 162 18.59 -6.81 -1.19
C TYR A 162 17.86 -5.47 -1.15
N LEU A 163 18.18 -4.61 -0.18
CA LEU A 163 17.43 -3.37 0.06
C LEU A 163 17.34 -2.49 -1.18
N TRP A 164 18.47 -2.27 -1.85
CA TRP A 164 18.48 -1.42 -3.04
C TRP A 164 17.70 -2.05 -4.22
N GLU A 165 17.96 -3.32 -4.53
CA GLU A 165 17.31 -4.01 -5.66
C GLU A 165 15.79 -4.09 -5.45
N GLU A 166 15.34 -4.54 -4.28
CA GLU A 166 13.92 -4.66 -3.98
C GLU A 166 13.23 -3.28 -3.90
N SER A 167 13.95 -2.22 -3.51
CA SER A 167 13.44 -0.83 -3.57
C SER A 167 13.19 -0.38 -5.01
N VAL A 168 14.13 -0.64 -5.91
CA VAL A 168 14.01 -0.33 -7.34
C VAL A 168 12.90 -1.15 -7.97
N LYS A 169 12.81 -2.45 -7.62
CA LYS A 169 11.75 -3.34 -8.07
C LYS A 169 10.37 -2.87 -7.63
N LEU A 170 10.19 -2.51 -6.35
CA LEU A 170 8.94 -1.95 -5.84
C LEU A 170 8.49 -0.72 -6.66
N LEU A 171 9.41 0.21 -6.93
CA LEU A 171 9.10 1.40 -7.74
C LEU A 171 8.69 1.05 -9.16
N LYS A 172 9.44 0.15 -9.82
CA LYS A 172 9.11 -0.30 -11.18
C LYS A 172 7.73 -0.97 -11.21
N THR A 173 7.42 -1.82 -10.23
CA THR A 173 6.13 -2.50 -10.12
C THR A 173 5.00 -1.49 -9.95
N LEU A 174 5.10 -0.58 -8.98
CA LEU A 174 4.09 0.45 -8.72
C LEU A 174 3.90 1.38 -9.92
N LEU A 175 4.98 1.85 -10.55
CA LEU A 175 4.90 2.66 -11.77
C LEU A 175 4.18 1.91 -12.88
N ASN A 176 4.50 0.63 -13.08
CA ASN A 176 3.85 -0.19 -14.10
C ASN A 176 2.35 -0.43 -13.82
N GLN A 177 1.82 -0.11 -12.64
CA GLN A 177 0.37 -0.19 -12.41
C GLN A 177 -0.40 0.91 -13.15
N PHE A 178 0.23 2.06 -13.44
CA PHE A 178 -0.46 3.24 -14.01
C PHE A 178 0.32 4.02 -15.08
N VAL A 179 1.60 3.76 -15.28
CA VAL A 179 2.44 4.35 -16.34
C VAL A 179 2.55 3.39 -17.51
N LYS A 180 2.57 3.90 -18.74
CA LYS A 180 2.66 3.08 -19.94
C LYS A 180 4.01 2.36 -20.02
N SER A 181 4.00 1.13 -20.54
CA SER A 181 5.19 0.27 -20.56
C SER A 181 6.29 0.76 -21.50
N ASP A 182 5.93 1.43 -22.60
CA ASP A 182 6.85 2.10 -23.52
C ASP A 182 7.67 3.19 -22.80
N VAL A 183 7.03 4.03 -21.99
CA VAL A 183 7.69 5.05 -21.16
C VAL A 183 8.69 4.42 -20.17
N LEU A 184 8.30 3.32 -19.53
CA LEU A 184 9.16 2.62 -18.57
C LEU A 184 10.34 1.92 -19.25
N SER A 185 10.13 1.33 -20.42
CA SER A 185 11.20 0.69 -21.19
C SER A 185 12.19 1.68 -21.80
N GLY A 186 11.75 2.91 -22.08
CA GLY A 186 12.59 3.98 -22.61
C GLY A 186 13.51 4.65 -21.59
N THR A 187 13.37 4.32 -20.30
CA THR A 187 14.12 4.97 -19.22
C THR A 187 15.06 3.99 -18.52
N SER A 188 16.36 4.31 -18.47
CA SER A 188 17.36 3.50 -17.75
C SER A 188 17.29 3.69 -16.23
N ASP A 189 16.89 4.88 -15.77
CA ASP A 189 16.74 5.24 -14.36
C ASP A 189 15.27 5.43 -13.98
N VAL A 190 14.73 4.49 -13.20
CA VAL A 190 13.32 4.52 -12.73
C VAL A 190 12.97 5.80 -11.96
N THR A 191 13.94 6.49 -11.36
CA THR A 191 13.69 7.70 -10.58
C THR A 191 13.38 8.93 -11.44
N MET A 192 13.69 8.86 -12.74
CA MET A 192 13.52 9.95 -13.71
C MET A 192 12.22 9.85 -14.52
N VAL A 193 11.40 8.83 -14.29
CA VAL A 193 10.13 8.65 -14.99
C VAL A 193 9.19 9.81 -14.65
N ASN A 194 8.74 10.56 -15.66
CA ASN A 194 7.76 11.63 -15.48
C ASN A 194 6.33 11.07 -15.37
N PHE A 195 6.04 10.42 -14.25
CA PHE A 195 4.76 9.76 -13.99
C PHE A 195 3.61 10.72 -13.69
N GLN A 196 3.88 12.02 -13.48
CA GLN A 196 2.85 13.04 -13.24
C GLN A 196 2.19 13.50 -14.54
N ASP A 197 2.88 13.35 -15.67
CA ASP A 197 2.33 13.66 -16.99
C ASP A 197 1.30 12.60 -17.41
N LEU A 198 0.06 13.03 -17.59
CA LEU A 198 -1.05 12.15 -17.99
C LEU A 198 -0.81 11.49 -19.36
N THR A 199 0.00 12.09 -20.24
CA THR A 199 0.34 11.51 -21.55
C THR A 199 1.24 10.27 -21.40
N ASN A 200 1.98 10.16 -20.29
CA ASN A 200 2.79 9.00 -19.95
C ASN A 200 2.00 7.91 -19.22
N GLN A 201 0.79 8.23 -18.74
CA GLN A 201 -0.03 7.30 -17.97
C GLN A 201 -0.93 6.44 -18.86
N LYS A 202 -1.30 5.27 -18.34
CA LYS A 202 -2.23 4.34 -18.98
C LYS A 202 -3.62 4.98 -19.07
N GLU A 203 -4.35 4.63 -20.12
CA GLU A 203 -5.79 4.88 -20.21
C GLU A 203 -6.56 4.20 -19.07
N ASN A 204 -7.74 4.71 -18.71
CA ASN A 204 -8.56 4.22 -17.60
C ASN A 204 -8.70 2.70 -17.56
N LYS A 205 -9.10 2.09 -18.68
CA LYS A 205 -9.33 0.64 -18.80
C LYS A 205 -8.05 -0.21 -18.68
N LYS A 206 -6.88 0.42 -18.82
CA LYS A 206 -5.56 -0.24 -18.76
C LYS A 206 -4.89 -0.09 -17.40
N LEU A 207 -5.45 0.69 -16.48
CA LEU A 207 -4.97 0.80 -15.10
C LEU A 207 -5.09 -0.54 -14.37
N SER A 208 -4.10 -0.88 -13.55
CA SER A 208 -4.20 -2.02 -12.65
C SER A 208 -5.04 -1.66 -11.42
N ILE A 209 -6.29 -2.10 -11.42
CA ILE A 209 -7.25 -1.86 -10.33
C ILE A 209 -7.58 -3.12 -9.51
N GLY A 210 -6.95 -4.26 -9.81
CA GLY A 210 -7.26 -5.55 -9.20
C GLY A 210 -8.46 -6.28 -9.81
N ILE A 211 -8.52 -7.60 -9.60
CA ILE A 211 -9.57 -8.46 -10.19
C ILE A 211 -10.94 -8.14 -9.57
N LYS A 212 -11.01 -7.94 -8.25
CA LYS A 212 -12.25 -7.64 -7.53
C LYS A 212 -12.96 -6.39 -8.08
N ALA A 213 -12.24 -5.28 -8.22
CA ALA A 213 -12.80 -4.05 -8.80
C ALA A 213 -13.19 -4.23 -10.28
N LYS A 214 -12.40 -4.96 -11.08
CA LYS A 214 -12.76 -5.27 -12.48
C LYS A 214 -14.07 -6.06 -12.59
N LEU A 215 -14.23 -7.08 -11.76
CA LEU A 215 -15.45 -7.90 -11.72
C LEU A 215 -16.65 -7.06 -11.27
N PHE A 216 -16.48 -6.19 -10.27
CA PHE A 216 -17.54 -5.30 -9.82
C PHE A 216 -18.00 -4.35 -10.93
N ILE A 217 -17.08 -3.71 -11.66
CA ILE A 217 -17.41 -2.85 -12.82
C ILE A 217 -18.11 -3.65 -13.92
N ALA A 218 -17.67 -4.89 -14.18
CA ALA A 218 -18.27 -5.73 -15.21
C ALA A 218 -19.69 -6.21 -14.85
N ALA A 219 -19.97 -6.42 -13.56
CA ALA A 219 -21.26 -6.86 -13.07
C ALA A 219 -22.29 -5.72 -12.95
N ASN A 220 -21.84 -4.48 -12.77
CA ASN A 220 -22.69 -3.30 -12.58
C ASN A 220 -22.51 -2.34 -13.78
N THR A 221 -23.17 -2.65 -14.89
CA THR A 221 -23.05 -1.87 -16.14
C THR A 221 -23.77 -0.52 -16.11
N ASP A 222 -24.59 -0.31 -15.10
CA ASP A 222 -25.38 0.88 -14.80
C ASP A 222 -24.61 1.97 -14.06
N ILE A 223 -23.41 1.66 -13.53
CA ILE A 223 -22.50 2.67 -12.96
C ILE A 223 -22.20 3.73 -14.02
N ASP A 224 -22.48 4.99 -13.70
CA ASP A 224 -22.32 6.07 -14.64
C ASP A 224 -20.84 6.36 -14.95
N ASN A 225 -20.59 6.85 -16.17
CA ASN A 225 -19.24 7.15 -16.63
C ASN A 225 -18.54 8.24 -15.80
N SER A 226 -19.27 9.16 -15.17
CA SER A 226 -18.69 10.20 -14.32
C SER A 226 -18.10 9.57 -13.05
N THR A 227 -18.84 8.66 -12.42
CA THR A 227 -18.39 7.89 -11.25
C THR A 227 -17.17 7.05 -11.57
N LEU A 228 -17.17 6.32 -12.69
CA LEU A 228 -15.99 5.57 -13.12
C LEU A 228 -14.78 6.49 -13.39
N ASN A 229 -14.98 7.64 -14.03
CA ASN A 229 -13.89 8.60 -14.27
C ASN A 229 -13.31 9.17 -12.98
N LYS A 230 -14.15 9.47 -11.97
CA LYS A 230 -13.67 9.87 -10.63
C LYS A 230 -12.85 8.76 -9.97
N PHE A 231 -13.36 7.52 -10.00
CA PHE A 231 -12.65 6.37 -9.48
C PHE A 231 -11.26 6.21 -10.11
N TYR A 232 -11.17 6.18 -11.45
CA TYR A 232 -9.89 6.06 -12.16
C TYR A 232 -8.96 7.27 -11.94
N GLY A 233 -9.52 8.47 -11.74
CA GLY A 233 -8.75 9.64 -11.30
C GLY A 233 -8.12 9.41 -9.93
N GLY A 234 -8.91 8.94 -8.96
CA GLY A 234 -8.43 8.58 -7.63
C GLY A 234 -7.36 7.48 -7.66
N VAL A 235 -7.53 6.42 -8.47
CA VAL A 235 -6.51 5.37 -8.64
C VAL A 235 -5.15 5.94 -9.03
N ARG A 236 -5.11 6.89 -9.98
CA ARG A 236 -3.87 7.57 -10.38
C ARG A 236 -3.27 8.38 -9.24
N MET A 237 -4.11 9.10 -8.50
CA MET A 237 -3.66 9.90 -7.35
C MET A 237 -3.04 9.01 -6.26
N ILE A 238 -3.66 7.86 -5.97
CA ILE A 238 -3.18 6.90 -4.96
C ILE A 238 -1.80 6.36 -5.36
N TYR A 239 -1.66 5.82 -6.58
CA TYR A 239 -0.37 5.31 -7.06
C TYR A 239 0.69 6.42 -7.13
N SER A 240 0.33 7.59 -7.64
CA SER A 240 1.27 8.73 -7.76
C SER A 240 1.75 9.20 -6.39
N ALA A 241 0.88 9.27 -5.38
CA ALA A 241 1.23 9.64 -4.02
C ALA A 241 2.16 8.60 -3.37
N ALA A 242 1.88 7.31 -3.56
CA ALA A 242 2.74 6.22 -3.09
C ALA A 242 4.15 6.32 -3.70
N VAL A 243 4.25 6.38 -5.04
CA VAL A 243 5.52 6.49 -5.76
C VAL A 243 6.28 7.75 -5.36
N GLN A 244 5.60 8.89 -5.25
CA GLN A 244 6.23 10.14 -4.85
C GLN A 244 6.81 10.07 -3.43
N LYS A 245 6.12 9.41 -2.48
CA LYS A 245 6.68 9.20 -1.14
C LYS A 245 7.91 8.30 -1.18
N LEU A 246 7.82 7.19 -1.91
CA LEU A 246 8.90 6.21 -2.03
C LEU A 246 10.16 6.83 -2.64
N LEU A 247 10.04 7.58 -3.74
CA LEU A 247 11.18 8.27 -4.36
C LEU A 247 11.87 9.25 -3.40
N LYS A 248 11.11 9.91 -2.51
CA LYS A 248 11.66 10.85 -1.51
C LYS A 248 12.36 10.17 -0.33
N ARG A 249 12.09 8.89 -0.08
CA ARG A 249 12.44 8.24 1.20
C ARG A 249 13.27 6.96 1.06
N LEU A 250 13.11 6.23 -0.03
CA LEU A 250 13.93 5.06 -0.32
C LEU A 250 15.37 5.50 -0.62
N PRO A 251 16.37 4.72 -0.17
CA PRO A 251 17.78 5.08 -0.35
C PRO A 251 18.29 4.67 -1.74
N ILE A 252 17.59 5.05 -2.81
CA ILE A 252 17.87 4.61 -4.19
C ILE A 252 19.18 5.19 -4.71
N ALA A 253 19.48 6.44 -4.31
CA ALA A 253 20.72 7.12 -4.67
C ALA A 253 21.92 6.72 -3.78
N ASP A 254 21.73 5.81 -2.82
CA ASP A 254 22.79 5.42 -1.90
C ASP A 254 23.76 4.42 -2.55
N LYS A 255 24.97 4.89 -2.85
CA LYS A 255 26.01 4.08 -3.53
C LYS A 255 26.51 2.92 -2.66
N THR A 256 26.47 3.05 -1.34
CA THR A 256 26.89 1.96 -0.44
C THR A 256 25.88 0.82 -0.53
N LEU A 257 24.58 1.12 -0.48
CA LEU A 257 23.54 0.10 -0.64
C LEU A 257 23.51 -0.51 -2.03
N GLN A 258 23.79 0.28 -3.07
CA GLN A 258 24.01 -0.25 -4.43
C GLN A 258 25.16 -1.27 -4.45
N ALA A 259 26.29 -0.93 -3.83
CA ALA A 259 27.46 -1.80 -3.78
C ALA A 259 27.25 -3.06 -2.91
N LEU A 260 26.40 -3.00 -1.87
CA LEU A 260 26.04 -4.19 -1.08
C LEU A 260 25.38 -5.28 -1.94
N GLY A 261 24.82 -4.93 -3.11
CA GLY A 261 24.36 -5.90 -4.10
C GLY A 261 25.45 -6.87 -4.57
N LEU A 262 26.73 -6.49 -4.50
CA LEU A 262 27.85 -7.36 -4.85
C LEU A 262 28.09 -8.47 -3.83
N LEU A 263 27.58 -8.31 -2.61
CA LEU A 263 27.65 -9.31 -1.54
C LEU A 263 26.49 -10.31 -1.61
N HIS A 264 25.67 -10.24 -2.66
CA HIS A 264 24.66 -11.27 -2.90
C HIS A 264 25.37 -12.62 -2.91
N PRO A 265 24.93 -13.58 -2.07
CA PRO A 265 25.27 -14.97 -2.33
C PRO A 265 24.86 -15.17 -3.79
N PRO A 266 25.78 -15.54 -4.70
CA PRO A 266 25.42 -15.67 -6.09
C PRO A 266 24.18 -16.56 -6.12
N LYS A 267 23.09 -16.10 -6.75
CA LYS A 267 21.98 -16.98 -7.17
C LYS A 267 22.66 -18.21 -7.70
N LYS A 268 22.66 -19.32 -6.92
CA LYS A 268 23.60 -20.45 -7.04
C LYS A 268 24.45 -20.30 -8.30
N LEU A 269 25.69 -19.81 -8.19
CA LEU A 269 26.65 -20.09 -9.25
C LEU A 269 26.46 -21.59 -9.50
N GLU A 270 25.91 -21.95 -10.65
CA GLU A 270 25.96 -23.33 -11.09
C GLU A 270 27.45 -23.60 -11.09
N TYR A 271 27.88 -24.33 -10.07
CA TYR A 271 29.26 -24.77 -9.95
C TYR A 271 29.46 -25.66 -11.16
N ASP A 272 30.05 -25.10 -12.22
CA ASP A 272 30.61 -25.86 -13.31
C ASP A 272 31.90 -26.49 -12.75
N PRO A 273 31.95 -27.82 -12.56
CA PRO A 273 33.15 -28.50 -12.11
C PRO A 273 34.33 -28.36 -13.09
N GLY A 274 34.09 -27.79 -14.29
CA GLY A 274 35.08 -27.62 -15.34
C GLY A 274 36.00 -26.41 -15.22
N VAL A 275 35.71 -25.42 -14.36
CA VAL A 275 36.54 -24.20 -14.23
C VAL A 275 37.33 -24.19 -12.93
N THR A 276 38.16 -25.21 -12.75
CA THR A 276 39.35 -25.12 -11.89
C THR A 276 40.57 -25.36 -12.74
N LYS A 277 41.24 -24.27 -13.12
CA LYS A 277 42.70 -24.12 -13.11
C LYS A 277 43.00 -22.63 -13.27
N LEU A 278 43.18 -21.96 -12.14
CA LEU A 278 44.03 -20.79 -12.08
C LEU A 278 45.45 -21.33 -12.15
N ASP A 279 46.02 -21.33 -13.35
CA ASP A 279 47.46 -21.56 -13.52
C ASP A 279 48.20 -20.34 -12.96
N GLU A 280 49.14 -20.65 -12.08
CA GLU A 280 50.01 -19.77 -11.30
C GLU A 280 50.73 -18.71 -12.15
N TRP A 281 50.45 -17.42 -11.92
CA TRP A 281 51.36 -16.29 -12.17
C TRP A 281 51.16 -15.21 -11.10
#